data_AF-A0A7C1RL13-F1
#
_entry.id   AF-A0A7C1RL13-F1
#
_cell.length_a   1.000
_cell.length_b   1.000
_cell.length_c   1.000
_cell.angle_alpha   90.00
_cell.angle_beta   90.00
_cell.angle_gamma   90.00
#
_symmetry.space_group_name_H-M   'P 1'
#
loop_
_entity.id
_entity.type
_entity.pdbx_description
1 polymer ?
#
loop_
_entity_poly.entity_id
_entity_poly.type
_entity_poly.pdbx_seq_one_letter_code
_entity_poly.pdbx_strand_id
1 'polypeptide(L)'
;MRKRTTNQIFIIIILVFLFNLLFLPLSEYENSGKDDIINPMNSANLEGAENIIITDILRIVNISGYGIVSIDDTFSIKNLNNNPITSILIAIRLNESDNLIFF
;
A
#
# COMPACT_ATOMS: atom_id res chain seq x y z
N MET A 1 20.39 -51.43 -40.24
CA MET A 1 19.10 -50.82 -39.80
C MET A 1 19.12 -50.24 -38.38
N ARG A 2 19.78 -50.87 -37.40
CA ARG A 2 19.78 -50.46 -35.98
C ARG A 2 20.24 -49.01 -35.69
N LYS A 3 21.24 -48.49 -36.41
CA LYS A 3 21.70 -47.08 -36.23
C LYS A 3 20.66 -46.04 -36.65
N ARG A 4 19.84 -46.32 -37.68
CA ARG A 4 18.79 -45.40 -38.14
C ARG A 4 17.65 -45.30 -37.13
N THR A 5 17.25 -46.43 -36.53
CA THR A 5 16.22 -46.45 -35.49
C THR A 5 16.69 -45.76 -34.21
N THR A 6 17.97 -45.91 -33.82
CA THR A 6 18.53 -45.19 -32.67
C THR A 6 18.53 -43.67 -32.87
N ASN A 7 18.92 -43.20 -34.06
CA ASN A 7 18.89 -41.76 -34.37
C ASN A 7 17.47 -41.20 -34.38
N GLN A 8 16.49 -41.96 -34.87
CA GLN A 8 15.08 -41.57 -34.86
C GLN A 8 14.53 -41.45 -33.42
N ILE A 9 14.86 -42.40 -32.54
CA ILE A 9 14.47 -42.36 -31.13
C ILE A 9 15.07 -41.13 -30.43
N PHE A 10 16.34 -40.83 -30.70
CA PHE A 10 17.02 -39.66 -30.13
C PHE A 10 16.35 -38.34 -30.55
N ILE A 11 15.97 -38.22 -31.82
CA ILE A 11 15.26 -37.04 -32.33
C ILE A 11 13.89 -36.89 -31.65
N ILE A 12 13.15 -37.98 -31.46
CA ILE A 12 11.84 -37.97 -30.78
C ILE A 12 11.98 -37.50 -29.33
N ILE A 13 12.99 -37.98 -28.60
CA ILE A 13 13.24 -37.56 -27.21
C ILE A 13 13.52 -36.05 -27.13
N ILE A 14 14.35 -35.53 -28.04
CA ILE A 14 14.64 -34.09 -28.13
C ILE A 14 13.37 -33.28 -28.44
N LEU A 15 12.51 -33.77 -29.33
CA LEU A 15 11.27 -33.09 -29.69
C LEU A 15 10.29 -33.04 -28.52
N VAL A 16 10.16 -34.13 -27.76
CA VAL A 16 9.33 -34.16 -26.54
C VAL A 16 9.92 -33.23 -25.48
N PHE A 17 11.23 -33.19 -25.31
CA PHE A 17 11.89 -32.28 -24.38
C PHE A 17 11.66 -30.81 -24.74
N LEU A 18 11.83 -30.44 -26.02
CA LEU A 18 11.56 -29.08 -26.50
C LEU A 18 10.09 -28.68 -26.39
N PHE A 19 9.16 -29.62 -26.60
CA PHE A 19 7.74 -29.38 -26.41
C PHE A 19 7.43 -29.04 -24.96
N ASN A 20 7.96 -29.79 -23.99
CA ASN A 20 7.79 -29.48 -22.57
C ASN A 20 8.41 -28.13 -22.17
N LEU A 21 9.48 -27.69 -22.86
CA LEU A 21 10.08 -26.37 -22.62
C LEU A 21 9.18 -25.21 -23.05
N LEU A 22 8.35 -25.40 -24.09
CA LEU A 22 7.41 -24.38 -24.57
C LEU A 22 6.19 -24.20 -23.66
N PHE A 23 5.85 -25.21 -22.86
CA PHE A 23 4.72 -25.17 -21.91
C PHE A 23 5.18 -25.12 -20.45
N LEU A 24 6.47 -24.91 -20.20
CA LEU A 24 6.90 -24.48 -18.88
C LEU A 24 6.17 -23.16 -18.60
N PRO A 25 5.33 -23.09 -17.55
CA PRO A 25 4.78 -21.81 -17.17
C PRO A 25 5.98 -20.91 -16.91
N LEU A 26 6.08 -19.80 -17.65
CA LEU A 26 6.86 -18.68 -17.14
C LEU A 26 6.26 -18.47 -15.75
N SER A 27 7.04 -18.74 -14.70
CA SER A 27 6.74 -18.09 -13.45
C SER A 27 6.92 -16.62 -13.77
N GLU A 28 5.83 -15.97 -14.16
CA GLU A 28 5.68 -14.57 -13.84
C GLU A 28 6.07 -14.51 -12.37
N TYR A 29 7.22 -13.90 -12.10
CA TYR A 29 7.43 -13.32 -10.79
C TYR A 29 6.26 -12.36 -10.65
N GLU A 30 5.16 -12.88 -10.11
CA GLU A 30 4.02 -12.11 -9.71
C GLU A 30 4.56 -11.16 -8.64
N ASN A 31 5.06 -10.01 -9.09
CA ASN A 31 4.71 -8.73 -8.49
C ASN A 31 3.21 -8.48 -8.72
N SER A 32 2.38 -9.48 -8.44
CA SER A 32 1.08 -9.22 -7.88
C SER A 32 1.45 -8.78 -6.46
N GLY A 33 1.47 -7.49 -6.13
CA GLY A 33 0.35 -6.63 -6.48
C GLY A 33 -0.98 -7.19 -5.92
N LYS A 34 -0.95 -8.30 -5.18
CA LYS A 34 -1.74 -8.47 -3.98
C LYS A 34 -1.16 -7.51 -2.94
N ASP A 35 -1.26 -6.21 -3.23
CA ASP A 35 -2.06 -5.44 -2.32
C ASP A 35 -3.37 -6.22 -2.34
N ASP A 36 -3.56 -7.11 -1.36
CA ASP A 36 -4.90 -7.47 -1.00
C ASP A 36 -5.60 -6.11 -1.04
N ILE A 37 -6.60 -5.95 -1.92
CA ILE A 37 -7.57 -4.89 -1.72
C ILE A 37 -8.28 -5.36 -0.46
N ILE A 38 -7.58 -5.22 0.67
CA ILE A 38 -8.14 -4.92 1.96
C ILE A 38 -8.86 -3.64 1.60
N ASN A 39 -10.10 -3.76 1.14
CA ASN A 39 -11.10 -2.72 1.26
C ASN A 39 -10.78 -2.15 2.63
N PRO A 40 -10.26 -0.90 2.73
CA PRO A 40 -9.71 -0.41 3.98
C PRO A 40 -10.77 -0.71 5.00
N MET A 41 -10.50 -1.70 5.87
CA MET A 41 -11.54 -2.18 6.77
C MET A 41 -11.88 -0.93 7.52
N ASN A 42 -13.13 -0.47 7.40
CA ASN A 42 -13.60 0.66 8.18
C ASN A 42 -13.12 0.36 9.60
N SER A 43 -12.15 1.13 10.10
CA SER A 43 -11.64 1.00 11.45
C SER A 43 -12.72 1.59 12.36
N ALA A 44 -13.90 0.95 12.37
CA ALA A 44 -14.97 1.24 13.29
C ALA A 44 -14.48 0.94 14.72
N ASN A 45 -13.52 0.01 14.85
CA ASN A 45 -12.75 -0.20 16.06
C ASN A 45 -11.43 0.56 15.98
N LEU A 46 -11.14 1.35 17.02
CA LEU A 46 -9.87 2.04 17.28
C LEU A 46 -8.73 1.08 17.68
N GLU A 47 -8.88 -0.20 17.41
CA GLU A 47 -7.89 -1.23 17.76
C GLU A 47 -6.61 -1.03 16.95
N GLY A 48 -5.46 -0.91 17.62
CA GLY A 48 -4.18 -0.57 16.99
C GLY A 48 -3.93 0.94 16.87
N ALA A 49 -4.87 1.81 17.24
CA ALA A 49 -4.64 3.25 17.30
C ALA A 49 -3.64 3.63 18.41
N GLU A 50 -3.55 2.82 19.46
CA GLU A 50 -2.56 2.96 20.53
C GLU A 50 -1.10 2.85 20.04
N ASN A 51 -0.90 2.21 18.88
CA ASN A 51 0.40 2.04 18.23
C ASN A 51 0.71 3.14 17.20
N ILE A 52 -0.19 4.12 17.04
CA ILE A 52 0.01 5.30 16.19
C ILE A 52 0.32 6.48 17.12
N ILE A 53 1.58 6.89 17.13
CA ILE A 53 2.08 7.88 18.10
C ILE A 53 2.42 9.17 17.36
N ILE A 54 1.87 10.29 17.82
CA ILE A 54 2.34 11.62 17.39
C ILE A 54 3.63 11.91 18.16
N THR A 55 4.75 12.08 17.44
CA THR A 55 6.05 12.33 18.08
C THR A 55 6.34 13.82 18.25
N ASP A 56 5.89 14.63 17.29
CA ASP A 56 6.19 16.05 17.22
C ASP A 56 4.96 16.81 16.74
N ILE A 57 4.75 18.00 17.31
CA ILE A 57 3.71 18.95 16.89
C ILE A 57 4.34 20.34 16.88
N LEU A 58 4.28 21.00 15.74
CA LEU A 58 4.56 22.42 15.57
C LEU A 58 3.27 23.13 15.16
N ARG A 59 2.87 24.11 15.96
CA ARG A 59 1.71 24.97 15.68
C ARG A 59 2.15 26.40 15.50
N ILE A 60 1.79 27.00 14.37
CA ILE A 60 1.98 28.41 14.09
C ILE A 60 0.61 29.07 14.03
N VAL A 61 0.39 30.10 14.85
CA VAL A 61 -0.88 30.84 14.89
C VAL A 61 -0.63 32.27 14.45
N ASN A 62 -1.33 32.68 13.40
CA ASN A 62 -1.29 34.03 12.86
C ASN A 62 -2.64 34.71 13.07
N ILE A 63 -2.63 35.88 13.72
CA ILE A 63 -3.83 36.70 13.92
C ILE A 63 -3.70 37.94 13.05
N SER A 64 -4.60 38.09 12.10
CA SER A 64 -4.66 39.28 11.24
C SER A 64 -5.32 40.46 11.95
N GLY A 65 -5.04 41.68 11.50
CA GLY A 65 -5.73 42.89 11.98
C GLY A 65 -7.24 42.92 11.69
N TYR A 66 -7.74 42.02 10.84
CA TYR A 66 -9.16 41.83 10.54
C TYR A 66 -9.84 40.83 11.47
N GLY A 67 -9.12 40.27 12.45
CA GLY A 67 -9.66 39.26 13.38
C GLY A 67 -9.71 37.84 12.84
N ILE A 68 -9.17 37.59 11.63
CA ILE A 68 -9.02 36.24 11.09
C ILE A 68 -7.83 35.57 11.76
N VAL A 69 -8.04 34.35 12.26
CA VAL A 69 -7.02 33.50 12.85
C VAL A 69 -6.69 32.37 11.86
N SER A 70 -5.42 32.28 11.48
CA SER A 70 -4.88 31.16 10.70
C SER A 70 -4.03 30.28 11.60
N ILE A 71 -4.23 28.97 11.53
CA ILE A 71 -3.48 27.99 12.30
C ILE A 71 -2.85 27.01 11.32
N ASP A 72 -1.51 27.00 11.27
CA ASP A 72 -0.74 26.06 10.48
C ASP A 72 -0.13 25.01 11.44
N ASP A 73 -0.67 23.80 11.38
CA ASP A 73 -0.21 22.66 12.19
C ASP A 73 0.65 21.72 11.33
N THR A 74 1.84 21.39 11.81
CA THR A 74 2.69 20.33 11.27
C THR A 74 2.93 19.30 12.37
N PHE A 75 2.64 18.03 12.10
CA PHE A 75 2.86 16.95 13.07
C PHE A 75 3.49 15.72 12.42
N SER A 76 4.31 15.02 13.19
CA SER A 76 4.96 13.78 12.79
C SER A 76 4.24 12.60 13.42
N ILE A 77 3.88 11.61 12.61
CA ILE A 77 3.26 10.37 13.08
C ILE A 77 4.24 9.22 12.94
N LYS A 78 4.42 8.46 14.02
CA LYS A 78 5.12 7.18 14.04
C LYS A 78 4.12 6.04 14.12
N ASN A 79 4.07 5.21 13.09
CA ASN A 79 3.29 3.99 13.07
C ASN A 79 4.13 2.82 13.59
N LEU A 80 3.74 2.25 14.73
CA LEU A 80 4.36 1.03 15.28
C LEU A 80 3.67 -0.25 14.80
N ASN A 81 2.57 -0.14 14.06
CA ASN A 81 1.92 -1.29 13.45
C ASN A 81 2.69 -1.76 12.21
N ASN A 82 2.53 -3.03 11.86
CA ASN A 82 3.07 -3.60 10.62
C ASN A 82 2.24 -3.20 9.38
N ASN A 83 1.00 -2.74 9.58
CA ASN A 83 0.10 -2.34 8.50
C ASN A 83 0.26 -0.84 8.22
N PRO A 84 0.18 -0.41 6.94
CA PRO A 84 0.27 1.00 6.57
C PRO A 84 -0.95 1.81 7.07
N ILE A 85 -0.73 3.11 7.30
CA ILE A 85 -1.83 4.05 7.56
C ILE A 85 -2.45 4.43 6.22
N THR A 86 -3.74 4.13 6.05
CA THR A 86 -4.47 4.42 4.80
C THR A 86 -5.27 5.72 4.86
N SER A 87 -5.58 6.22 6.06
CA SER A 87 -6.38 7.42 6.27
C SER A 87 -6.10 8.07 7.63
N ILE A 88 -6.26 9.39 7.71
CA ILE A 88 -6.16 10.17 8.94
C ILE A 88 -7.44 10.99 9.07
N LEU A 89 -8.09 10.93 10.24
CA LEU A 89 -9.24 11.77 10.56
C LEU A 89 -8.79 12.90 11.48
N ILE A 90 -9.08 14.14 11.10
CA ILE A 90 -8.78 15.34 11.88
C ILE A 90 -10.11 15.93 12.36
N ALA A 91 -10.23 16.11 13.68
CA ALA A 91 -11.41 16.68 14.29
C ALA A 91 -11.23 18.19 14.53
N ILE A 92 -12.26 18.97 14.21
CA ILE A 92 -12.36 20.39 14.57
C ILE A 92 -13.36 20.51 15.72
N ARG A 93 -13.06 21.35 16.71
CA ARG A 93 -13.97 21.56 17.84
C ARG A 93 -15.28 22.15 17.32
N LEU A 94 -16.40 21.56 17.73
CA LEU A 94 -17.74 21.93 17.26
C LEU A 94 -18.06 23.41 17.45
N ASN A 95 -17.64 24.00 18.57
CA ASN A 95 -17.87 25.40 18.88
C ASN A 95 -17.14 26.38 17.94
N GLU A 96 -16.13 25.92 17.20
CA GLU A 96 -15.40 26.73 16.22
C GLU A 96 -15.85 26.43 14.78
N SER A 97 -16.65 25.38 14.57
CA SER A 97 -16.97 24.88 13.22
C SER A 97 -17.76 25.88 12.38
N ASP A 98 -18.68 26.63 13.00
CA ASP A 98 -19.47 27.67 12.33
C ASP A 98 -18.61 28.87 11.87
N ASN A 99 -17.44 29.06 12.48
CA ASN A 99 -16.52 30.15 12.17
C ASN A 99 -15.38 29.72 11.24
N LEU A 100 -15.38 28.47 10.79
CA LEU A 100 -14.32 27.92 9.94
C LEU A 100 -14.49 28.41 8.50
N ILE A 101 -13.42 28.97 7.93
CA ILE A 101 -13.39 29.43 6.54
C ILE A 101 -12.83 28.34 5.62
N PHE A 102 -11.75 27.67 6.03
CA PHE A 102 -11.09 26.61 5.28
C PHE A 102 -10.30 25.66 6.21
N PHE A 103 -9.92 24.49 5.68
CA PHE A 103 -9.05 23.49 6.31
C PHE A 103 -8.22 22.75 5.24
#